data_AF-A0A644ZTG1-F1
#
_entry.id   AF-A0A644ZTG1-F1
#
_cell.length_a   1.000
_cell.length_b   1.000
_cell.length_c   1.000
_cell.angle_alpha   90.00
_cell.angle_beta   90.00
_cell.angle_gamma   90.00
#
_symmetry.space_group_name_H-M   'P 1'
#
loop_
_entity.id
_entity.type
_entity.pdbx_description
1 polymer ?
#
loop_
_entity_poly.entity_id
_entity_poly.type
_entity_poly.pdbx_seq_one_letter_code
_entity_poly.pdbx_strand_id
1 'polypeptide(L)'
;MARGKLSVAVAGMDDAMADILCQLSMLVGRDPMEPLALGPMPGPAADFAAGRNVETDKKTALENNVSLKLARLEYNNTKNPNKYEAIAKQRQAMRLKIDASETEIGYKLSKLLKDEAACGRALEQAKAESALAAKKLEGEEMKYEMGRISKAALLTAQETAATAARAVKKAARDQFLAQVTYTQLVAGVDAS
;
A
#
# COMPACT_ATOMS: atom_id res chain seq x y z
N MET A 1 13.12 -34.84 8.06
CA MET A 1 11.74 -34.44 7.68
C MET A 1 11.55 -32.92 7.48
N ALA A 2 12.35 -32.02 8.07
CA ALA A 2 12.18 -30.56 7.89
C ALA A 2 12.52 -30.03 6.48
N ARG A 3 13.54 -30.61 5.80
CA ARG A 3 13.95 -30.22 4.43
C ARG A 3 12.83 -30.38 3.38
N GLY A 4 12.01 -31.43 3.48
CA GLY A 4 10.90 -31.68 2.55
C GLY A 4 9.72 -30.72 2.73
N LYS A 5 9.53 -30.15 3.93
CA LYS A 5 8.49 -29.12 4.17
C LYS A 5 8.93 -27.76 3.65
N LEU A 6 10.22 -27.43 3.77
CA LEU A 6 10.81 -26.21 3.21
C LEU A 6 10.80 -26.23 1.67
N SER A 7 11.10 -27.35 1.02
CA SER A 7 11.07 -27.43 -0.45
C SER A 7 9.64 -27.28 -1.01
N VAL A 8 8.64 -27.84 -0.33
CA VAL A 8 7.23 -27.68 -0.71
C VAL A 8 6.74 -26.25 -0.48
N ALA A 9 7.19 -25.58 0.59
CA ALA A 9 6.85 -24.19 0.85
C ALA A 9 7.48 -23.23 -0.18
N VAL A 10 8.71 -23.50 -0.63
CA VAL A 10 9.35 -22.71 -1.69
C VAL A 10 8.66 -22.93 -3.03
N ALA A 11 8.35 -24.18 -3.40
CA ALA A 11 7.60 -24.47 -4.62
C ALA A 11 6.22 -23.78 -4.65
N GLY A 12 5.50 -23.79 -3.52
CA GLY A 12 4.22 -23.08 -3.42
C GLY A 12 4.35 -21.55 -3.50
N MET A 13 5.50 -20.98 -3.13
CA MET A 13 5.78 -19.55 -3.33
C MET A 13 6.07 -19.22 -4.79
N ASP A 14 6.78 -20.11 -5.50
CA ASP A 14 7.07 -19.96 -6.92
C ASP A 14 5.79 -20.06 -7.77
N ASP A 15 4.90 -21.02 -7.44
CA ASP A 15 3.59 -21.16 -8.09
C ASP A 15 2.71 -19.92 -7.85
N ALA A 16 2.65 -19.41 -6.62
CA ALA A 16 1.92 -18.19 -6.30
C ALA A 16 2.48 -16.95 -7.03
N MET A 17 3.80 -16.89 -7.21
CA MET A 17 4.43 -15.81 -7.98
C MET A 17 4.08 -15.90 -9.46
N ALA A 18 4.07 -17.11 -10.03
CA ALA A 18 3.68 -17.34 -11.43
C ALA A 18 2.22 -16.93 -11.67
N ASP A 19 1.31 -17.27 -10.75
CA ASP A 19 -0.09 -16.86 -10.81
C ASP A 19 -0.25 -15.33 -10.81
N ILE A 20 0.48 -14.63 -9.92
CA ILE A 20 0.45 -13.15 -9.85
C ILE A 20 0.98 -12.54 -11.14
N LEU A 21 2.07 -13.08 -11.71
CA LEU A 21 2.64 -12.59 -12.97
C LEU A 21 1.67 -12.81 -14.13
N CYS A 22 1.01 -13.96 -14.19
CA CYS A 22 -0.01 -14.25 -15.18
C CYS A 22 -1.19 -13.27 -15.09
N GLN A 23 -1.71 -13.04 -13.88
CA GLN A 23 -2.76 -12.04 -13.63
C GLN A 23 -2.32 -10.64 -14.05
N LEU A 24 -1.07 -10.25 -13.77
CA LEU A 24 -0.52 -8.96 -14.14
C LEU A 24 -0.40 -8.82 -15.67
N SER A 25 0.07 -9.86 -16.37
CA SER A 25 0.11 -9.89 -17.83
C SER A 25 -1.29 -9.73 -18.43
N MET A 26 -2.30 -10.41 -17.88
CA MET A 26 -3.69 -10.24 -18.30
C MET A 26 -4.21 -8.81 -18.08
N LEU A 27 -3.91 -8.20 -16.93
CA LEU A 27 -4.33 -6.82 -16.61
C LEU A 27 -3.69 -5.77 -17.51
N VAL A 28 -2.45 -6.01 -17.96
CA VAL A 28 -1.72 -5.09 -18.86
C VAL A 28 -2.01 -5.40 -20.34
N GLY A 29 -2.80 -6.43 -20.63
CA GLY A 29 -3.12 -6.86 -22.00
C GLY A 29 -1.94 -7.49 -22.74
N ARG A 30 -0.97 -8.05 -22.00
CA ARG A 30 0.15 -8.82 -22.53
C ARG A 30 -0.19 -10.31 -22.61
N ASP A 31 0.58 -11.04 -23.40
CA ASP A 31 0.46 -12.49 -23.47
C ASP A 31 0.79 -13.09 -22.10
N PRO A 32 -0.12 -13.87 -21.47
CA PRO A 32 0.12 -14.50 -20.17
C PRO A 32 1.26 -15.53 -20.20
N MET A 33 1.66 -16.01 -21.38
CA MET A 33 2.74 -16.99 -21.55
C MET A 33 4.11 -16.34 -21.74
N GLU A 34 4.19 -15.02 -21.93
CA GLU A 34 5.46 -14.31 -22.07
C GLU A 34 6.04 -13.97 -20.68
N PRO A 35 7.34 -14.27 -20.43
CA PRO A 35 7.95 -14.03 -19.14
C PRO A 35 8.03 -12.53 -18.83
N LEU A 36 7.33 -12.12 -17.77
CA LEU A 36 7.35 -10.75 -17.28
C LEU A 36 8.44 -10.56 -16.23
N ALA A 37 9.50 -9.83 -16.58
CA ALA A 37 10.54 -9.44 -15.64
C ALA A 37 10.12 -8.18 -14.86
N LEU A 38 10.02 -8.29 -13.54
CA LEU A 38 9.79 -7.14 -12.65
C LEU A 38 11.13 -6.53 -12.21
N GLY A 39 11.20 -5.20 -12.27
CA GLY A 39 12.32 -4.46 -11.70
C GLY A 39 12.34 -4.49 -10.16
N PRO A 40 13.36 -3.88 -9.53
CA PRO A 40 13.36 -3.73 -8.08
C PRO A 40 12.13 -2.93 -7.63
N MET A 41 11.58 -3.30 -6.46
CA MET A 41 10.45 -2.59 -5.89
C MET A 41 10.80 -1.10 -5.68
N PRO A 42 9.96 -0.16 -6.15
CA PRO A 42 10.16 1.26 -5.89
C PRO A 42 10.17 1.54 -4.38
N GLY A 43 11.08 2.40 -3.94
CA GLY A 43 11.10 2.86 -2.56
C GLY A 43 10.05 3.96 -2.29
N PRO A 44 9.68 4.20 -1.03
CA PRO A 44 8.86 5.35 -0.67
C PRO A 44 9.59 6.67 -1.03
N ALA A 45 8.84 7.65 -1.52
CA ALA A 45 9.37 8.98 -1.83
C ALA A 45 9.62 9.75 -0.52
N ALA A 46 10.85 10.25 -0.34
CA ALA A 46 11.26 10.96 0.88
C ALA A 46 10.50 12.28 1.09
N ASP A 47 10.12 12.96 0.01
CA ASP A 47 9.48 14.29 0.04
C ASP A 47 7.96 14.24 -0.11
N PHE A 48 7.34 13.06 0.08
CA PHE A 48 5.92 12.87 -0.20
C PHE A 48 5.01 13.82 0.59
N ALA A 49 5.27 14.00 1.89
CA ALA A 49 4.46 14.85 2.75
C ALA A 49 4.68 16.35 2.52
N ALA A 50 5.87 16.77 2.10
CA ALA A 50 6.22 18.19 1.91
C ALA A 50 5.54 18.79 0.67
N GLY A 51 5.22 17.97 -0.33
CA GLY A 51 4.58 18.39 -1.57
C GLY A 51 3.05 18.40 -1.55
N ARG A 52 2.40 18.00 -0.44
CA ARG A 52 0.95 17.75 -0.40
C ARG A 52 0.21 18.71 0.52
N ASN A 53 -0.96 19.13 0.07
CA ASN A 53 -1.85 20.00 0.82
C ASN A 53 -3.27 19.45 0.69
N VAL A 54 -3.80 18.99 1.83
CA VAL A 54 -5.11 18.32 1.92
C VAL A 54 -6.22 19.15 1.27
N GLU A 55 -6.17 20.48 1.35
CA GLU A 55 -7.18 21.35 0.76
C GLU A 55 -7.10 21.41 -0.77
N THR A 56 -5.90 21.45 -1.34
CA THR A 56 -5.73 21.43 -2.81
C THR A 56 -5.98 20.03 -3.36
N ASP A 57 -5.43 19.01 -2.70
CA ASP A 57 -5.58 17.61 -3.09
C ASP A 57 -7.04 17.16 -2.98
N LYS A 58 -7.80 17.66 -2.00
CA LYS A 58 -9.26 17.43 -1.91
C LYS A 58 -9.99 18.02 -3.11
N LYS A 59 -9.70 19.27 -3.50
CA LYS A 59 -10.33 19.89 -4.68
C LYS A 59 -10.05 19.07 -5.94
N THR A 60 -8.79 18.68 -6.14
CA THR A 60 -8.38 17.83 -7.27
C THR A 60 -9.07 16.46 -7.23
N ALA A 61 -9.17 15.83 -6.06
CA ALA A 61 -9.89 14.57 -5.90
C ALA A 61 -11.37 14.69 -6.28
N LEU A 62 -12.05 15.75 -5.81
CA LEU A 62 -13.45 16.02 -6.12
C LEU A 62 -13.67 16.30 -7.62
N GLU A 63 -12.73 16.99 -8.25
CA GLU A 63 -12.77 17.29 -9.69
C GLU A 63 -12.46 16.07 -10.56
N ASN A 64 -11.67 15.12 -10.09
CA ASN A 64 -11.28 13.95 -10.88
C ASN A 64 -12.21 12.76 -10.66
N ASN A 65 -12.86 12.65 -9.50
CA ASN A 65 -13.69 11.51 -9.15
C ASN A 65 -14.85 11.31 -10.15
N VAL A 66 -14.79 10.20 -10.88
CA VAL A 66 -15.75 9.86 -11.93
C VAL A 66 -17.12 9.51 -11.35
N SER A 67 -17.15 8.81 -10.22
CA SER A 67 -18.38 8.45 -9.49
C SER A 67 -19.19 9.70 -9.10
N LEU A 68 -18.52 10.74 -8.60
CA LEU A 68 -19.13 12.03 -8.27
C LEU A 68 -19.62 12.78 -9.52
N LYS A 69 -18.87 12.75 -10.63
CA LYS A 69 -19.32 13.36 -11.90
C LYS A 69 -20.60 12.69 -12.40
N LEU A 70 -20.67 11.36 -12.36
CA LEU A 70 -21.86 10.60 -12.75
C LEU A 70 -23.04 10.94 -11.83
N ALA A 71 -22.85 10.97 -10.51
CA ALA A 71 -23.88 11.35 -9.56
C ALA A 71 -24.42 12.78 -9.78
N ARG A 72 -23.53 13.74 -10.11
CA ARG A 72 -23.91 15.12 -10.45
C ARG A 72 -24.68 15.20 -11.77
N LEU A 73 -24.31 14.40 -12.77
CA LEU A 73 -25.05 14.30 -14.04
C LEU A 73 -26.45 13.71 -13.82
N GLU A 74 -26.58 12.65 -13.04
CA GLU A 74 -27.87 12.05 -12.67
C GLU A 74 -28.77 13.02 -11.92
N TYR A 75 -28.21 13.79 -10.98
CA TYR A 75 -28.92 14.85 -10.27
C TYR A 75 -29.50 15.90 -11.24
N ASN A 76 -28.70 16.37 -12.20
CA ASN A 76 -29.12 17.37 -13.19
C ASN A 76 -30.13 16.84 -14.22
N ASN A 77 -30.02 15.56 -14.58
CA ASN A 77 -30.88 14.89 -15.55
C ASN A 77 -32.20 14.38 -14.94
N THR A 78 -32.34 14.37 -13.61
CA THR A 78 -33.60 14.02 -12.94
C THR A 78 -34.64 15.10 -13.21
N LYS A 79 -35.36 14.98 -14.32
CA LYS A 79 -36.49 15.81 -14.74
C LYS A 79 -37.67 14.90 -15.01
N ASN A 80 -38.79 15.11 -14.32
CA ASN A 80 -40.03 14.40 -14.62
C ASN A 80 -41.23 15.35 -14.39
N PRO A 81 -41.97 15.73 -15.44
CA PRO A 81 -42.97 16.80 -15.34
C PRO A 81 -44.20 16.45 -14.48
N ASN A 82 -44.42 15.17 -14.15
CA ASN A 82 -45.71 14.71 -13.62
C ASN A 82 -45.75 14.39 -12.10
N LYS A 83 -44.65 14.51 -11.34
CA LYS A 83 -44.61 14.17 -9.89
C LYS A 83 -43.66 15.04 -9.05
N TYR A 84 -44.02 16.29 -8.81
CA TYR A 84 -43.17 17.30 -8.16
C TYR A 84 -42.62 16.89 -6.77
N GLU A 85 -43.46 16.36 -5.86
CA GLU A 85 -43.03 16.01 -4.49
C GLU A 85 -42.07 14.81 -4.41
N ALA A 86 -42.31 13.76 -5.21
CA ALA A 86 -41.45 12.58 -5.24
C ALA A 86 -40.06 12.93 -5.78
N ILE A 87 -39.99 13.84 -6.75
CA ILE A 87 -38.75 14.32 -7.35
C ILE A 87 -37.99 15.21 -6.38
N ALA A 88 -38.69 16.07 -5.62
CA ALA A 88 -38.06 16.89 -4.59
C ALA A 88 -37.35 16.03 -3.54
N LYS A 89 -38.00 14.96 -3.05
CA LYS A 89 -37.39 14.00 -2.13
C LYS A 89 -36.21 13.25 -2.77
N GLN A 90 -36.34 12.83 -4.02
CA GLN A 90 -35.28 12.13 -4.74
C GLN A 90 -34.04 13.02 -4.96
N ARG A 91 -34.24 14.28 -5.36
CA ARG A 91 -33.16 15.27 -5.50
C ARG A 91 -32.49 15.57 -4.18
N GLN A 92 -33.26 15.72 -3.10
CA GLN A 92 -32.71 15.92 -1.76
C GLN A 92 -31.85 14.72 -1.33
N ALA A 93 -32.33 13.50 -1.56
CA ALA A 93 -31.56 12.29 -1.27
C ALA A 93 -30.27 12.20 -2.09
N MET A 94 -30.30 12.52 -3.39
CA MET A 94 -29.09 12.56 -4.23
C MET A 94 -28.10 13.64 -3.77
N ARG A 95 -28.60 14.83 -3.40
CA ARG A 95 -27.75 15.90 -2.87
C ARG A 95 -27.04 15.46 -1.59
N LEU A 96 -27.78 14.87 -0.65
CA LEU A 96 -27.20 14.33 0.59
C LEU A 96 -26.15 13.24 0.32
N LYS A 97 -26.34 12.39 -0.70
CA LYS A 97 -25.34 11.39 -1.10
C LYS A 97 -24.06 12.03 -1.67
N ILE A 98 -24.21 13.07 -2.49
CA ILE A 98 -23.07 13.83 -3.02
C ILE A 98 -22.32 14.49 -1.87
N ASP A 99 -23.01 15.21 -1.00
CA ASP A 99 -22.42 15.88 0.18
C ASP A 99 -21.70 14.87 1.10
N ALA A 100 -22.31 13.70 1.35
CA ALA A 100 -21.69 12.61 2.11
C ALA A 100 -20.42 12.10 1.44
N SER A 101 -20.43 11.90 0.12
CA SER A 101 -19.26 11.44 -0.63
C SER A 101 -18.11 12.47 -0.60
N GLU A 102 -18.44 13.77 -0.69
CA GLU A 102 -17.43 14.84 -0.63
C GLU A 102 -16.75 14.94 0.75
N THR A 103 -17.53 14.76 1.82
CA THR A 103 -17.01 14.73 3.18
C THR A 103 -16.17 13.47 3.43
N GLU A 104 -16.59 12.32 2.90
CA GLU A 104 -15.86 11.06 3.00
C GLU A 104 -14.49 11.12 2.32
N ILE A 105 -14.39 11.70 1.13
CA ILE A 105 -13.11 11.87 0.42
C ILE A 105 -12.14 12.72 1.25
N GLY A 106 -12.61 13.83 1.83
CA GLY A 106 -11.79 14.68 2.70
C GLY A 106 -11.28 13.96 3.95
N TYR A 107 -12.15 13.15 4.58
CA TYR A 107 -11.77 12.31 5.71
C TYR A 107 -10.74 11.24 5.31
N LYS A 108 -10.97 10.54 4.19
CA LYS A 108 -10.06 9.52 3.65
C LYS A 108 -8.67 10.08 3.36
N LEU A 109 -8.57 11.23 2.68
CA LEU A 109 -7.29 11.91 2.42
C LEU A 109 -6.55 12.25 3.71
N SER A 110 -7.26 12.82 4.68
CA SER A 110 -6.67 13.18 5.98
C SER A 110 -6.19 11.95 6.76
N LYS A 111 -6.94 10.85 6.67
CA LYS A 111 -6.58 9.57 7.30
C LYS A 111 -5.36 8.96 6.63
N LEU A 112 -5.35 8.85 5.30
CA LEU A 112 -4.23 8.30 4.53
C LEU A 112 -2.91 9.05 4.76
N LEU A 113 -2.96 10.37 4.92
CA LEU A 113 -1.77 11.16 5.22
C LEU A 113 -1.24 10.89 6.64
N LYS A 114 -2.12 10.65 7.61
CA LYS A 114 -1.73 10.21 8.97
C LYS A 114 -1.16 8.79 8.96
N ASP A 115 -1.77 7.90 8.18
CA ASP A 115 -1.35 6.51 8.04
C ASP A 115 0.02 6.43 7.35
N GLU A 116 0.28 7.26 6.33
CA GLU A 116 1.60 7.40 5.69
C GLU A 116 2.67 7.86 6.68
N ALA A 117 2.37 8.89 7.48
CA ALA A 117 3.30 9.36 8.50
C ALA A 117 3.55 8.31 9.59
N ALA A 118 2.57 7.46 9.92
CA ALA A 118 2.74 6.33 10.82
C ALA A 118 3.63 5.24 10.22
N CYS A 119 3.43 4.91 8.93
CA CYS A 119 4.28 3.97 8.21
C CYS A 119 5.73 4.47 8.10
N GLY A 120 5.93 5.78 7.85
CA GLY A 120 7.26 6.40 7.84
C GLY A 120 7.98 6.27 9.18
N ARG A 121 7.28 6.51 10.30
CA ARG A 121 7.84 6.28 11.65
C ARG A 121 8.19 4.81 11.88
N ALA A 122 7.33 3.89 11.47
CA ALA A 122 7.57 2.45 11.59
C ALA A 122 8.78 2.00 10.76
N LEU A 123 8.98 2.58 9.57
CA LEU A 123 10.14 2.33 8.73
C LEU A 123 11.44 2.82 9.36
N GLU A 124 11.47 4.03 9.92
CA GLU A 124 12.65 4.53 10.61
C GLU A 124 12.98 3.70 11.85
N GLN A 125 11.97 3.27 12.60
CA GLN A 125 12.16 2.33 13.71
C GLN A 125 12.73 0.99 13.24
N ALA A 126 12.16 0.39 12.18
CA ALA A 126 12.65 -0.87 11.64
C ALA A 126 14.11 -0.77 11.13
N LYS A 127 14.49 0.36 10.52
CA LYS A 127 15.88 0.62 10.12
C LYS A 127 16.82 0.67 11.32
N ALA A 128 16.43 1.36 12.39
CA ALA A 128 17.22 1.43 13.62
C ALA A 128 17.39 0.05 14.28
N GLU A 129 16.32 -0.74 14.34
CA GLU A 129 16.34 -2.12 14.85
C GLU A 129 17.21 -3.03 14.00
N SER A 130 17.13 -2.92 12.67
CA SER A 130 17.98 -3.68 11.74
C SER A 130 19.45 -3.29 11.88
N ALA A 131 19.77 -2.01 12.05
CA ALA A 131 21.15 -1.56 12.27
C ALA A 131 21.71 -2.08 13.61
N LEU A 132 20.89 -2.12 14.65
CA LEU A 132 21.28 -2.71 15.94
C LEU A 132 21.49 -4.22 15.82
N ALA A 133 20.61 -4.93 15.12
CA ALA A 133 20.74 -6.37 14.89
C ALA A 133 21.99 -6.73 14.07
N ALA A 134 22.32 -5.92 13.05
CA ALA A 134 23.56 -6.08 12.27
C ALA A 134 24.81 -5.93 13.14
N LYS A 135 24.87 -4.87 13.98
CA LYS A 135 25.99 -4.69 14.93
C LYS A 135 26.12 -5.82 15.94
N LYS A 136 24.98 -6.36 16.41
CA LYS A 136 24.97 -7.53 17.29
C LYS A 136 25.52 -8.77 16.58
N LEU A 137 25.14 -8.98 15.32
CA LEU A 137 25.65 -10.09 14.51
C LEU A 137 27.18 -10.00 14.36
N GLU A 138 27.73 -8.84 14.01
CA GLU A 138 29.19 -8.63 13.91
C GLU A 138 29.90 -9.00 15.23
N GLY A 139 29.33 -8.63 16.37
CA GLY A 139 29.86 -8.99 17.68
C GLY A 139 29.80 -10.49 17.99
N GLU A 140 28.73 -11.18 17.58
CA GLU A 140 28.61 -12.64 17.71
C GLU A 140 29.52 -13.39 16.74
N GLU A 141 29.73 -12.87 15.52
CA GLU A 141 30.70 -13.40 14.55
C GLU A 141 32.11 -13.39 15.12
N MET A 142 32.56 -12.26 15.69
CA MET A 142 33.86 -12.19 16.37
C MET A 142 33.98 -13.18 17.53
N LYS A 143 32.93 -13.36 18.34
CA LYS A 143 32.94 -14.34 19.43
C LYS A 143 33.01 -15.77 18.91
N TYR A 144 32.37 -16.06 17.79
CA TYR A 144 32.42 -17.38 17.16
C TYR A 144 33.82 -17.69 16.63
N GLU A 145 34.45 -16.72 15.96
CA GLU A 145 35.84 -16.83 15.50
C GLU A 145 36.83 -17.05 16.66
N MET A 146 36.58 -16.41 17.81
CA MET A 146 37.34 -16.64 19.03
C MET A 146 36.99 -17.93 19.77
N GLY A 147 36.07 -18.76 19.25
CA GLY A 147 35.64 -20.02 19.86
C GLY A 147 34.82 -19.84 21.15
N ARG A 148 34.29 -18.64 21.42
CA ARG A 148 33.55 -18.30 22.65
C ARG A 148 32.06 -18.61 22.59
N ILE A 149 31.51 -18.82 21.39
CA ILE A 149 30.11 -19.22 21.19
C ILE A 149 30.01 -20.41 20.25
N SER A 150 28.88 -21.12 20.32
CA SER A 150 28.59 -22.23 19.42
C SER A 150 28.10 -21.73 18.06
N LYS A 151 28.24 -22.58 17.03
CA LYS A 151 27.68 -22.31 15.70
C LYS A 151 26.16 -22.12 15.73
N ALA A 152 25.46 -22.78 16.66
CA ALA A 152 24.03 -22.62 16.84
C ALA A 152 23.68 -21.20 17.31
N ALA A 153 24.46 -20.62 18.23
CA ALA A 153 24.26 -19.24 18.67
C ALA A 153 24.49 -18.23 17.53
N LEU A 154 25.50 -18.47 16.68
CA LEU A 154 25.73 -17.66 15.48
C LEU A 154 24.56 -17.73 14.49
N LEU A 155 24.03 -18.92 14.23
CA LEU A 155 22.86 -19.12 13.36
C LEU A 155 21.63 -18.35 13.86
N THR A 156 21.37 -18.37 15.18
CA THR A 156 20.27 -17.59 15.78
C THR A 156 20.47 -16.09 15.57
N ALA A 157 21.69 -15.58 15.73
CA ALA A 157 22.01 -14.17 15.47
C ALA A 157 21.80 -13.80 13.99
N GLN A 158 22.20 -14.68 13.07
CA GLN A 158 21.99 -14.49 11.63
C GLN A 158 20.50 -14.48 11.26
N GLU A 159 19.70 -15.39 11.83
CA GLU A 159 18.25 -15.42 11.63
C GLU A 159 17.58 -14.15 12.17
N THR A 160 18.06 -13.64 13.30
CA THR A 160 17.54 -12.40 13.91
C THR A 160 17.85 -11.19 13.03
N ALA A 161 19.08 -11.08 12.52
CA ALA A 161 19.46 -10.01 11.59
C ALA A 161 18.68 -10.10 10.26
N ALA A 162 18.51 -11.31 9.71
CA ALA A 162 17.72 -11.54 8.49
C ALA A 162 16.24 -11.17 8.69
N THR A 163 15.67 -11.47 9.86
CA THR A 163 14.29 -11.10 10.22
C THR A 163 14.12 -9.59 10.33
N ALA A 164 15.06 -8.90 10.99
CA ALA A 164 15.04 -7.44 11.08
C ALA A 164 15.18 -6.78 9.70
N ALA A 165 16.05 -7.29 8.82
CA ALA A 165 16.17 -6.79 7.45
C ALA A 165 14.89 -7.01 6.63
N ARG A 166 14.18 -8.14 6.82
CA ARG A 166 12.87 -8.38 6.20
C ARG A 166 11.80 -7.41 6.73
N ALA A 167 11.85 -7.04 8.01
CA ALA A 167 10.94 -6.06 8.59
C ALA A 167 11.11 -4.67 7.96
N VAL A 168 12.35 -4.25 7.66
CA VAL A 168 12.61 -2.99 6.93
C VAL A 168 11.97 -3.02 5.54
N LYS A 169 12.15 -4.10 4.78
CA LYS A 169 11.53 -4.23 3.45
C LYS A 169 10.01 -4.19 3.52
N LYS A 170 9.42 -4.83 4.53
CA LYS A 170 7.97 -4.81 4.77
C LYS A 170 7.49 -3.40 5.07
N ALA A 171 8.14 -2.69 6.00
CA ALA A 171 7.78 -1.31 6.35
C ALA A 171 7.92 -0.35 5.16
N ALA A 172 8.93 -0.54 4.31
CA ALA A 172 9.13 0.26 3.10
C ALA A 172 8.01 0.07 2.08
N ARG A 173 7.58 -1.17 1.88
CA ARG A 173 6.43 -1.49 1.04
C ARG A 173 5.15 -0.88 1.61
N ASP A 174 4.92 -1.01 2.91
CA ASP A 174 3.69 -0.51 3.54
C ASP A 174 3.61 1.04 3.43
N GLN A 175 4.74 1.74 3.59
CA GLN A 175 4.80 3.19 3.33
C GLN A 175 4.57 3.53 1.85
N PHE A 176 5.20 2.80 0.93
CA PHE A 176 5.00 3.01 -0.51
C PHE A 176 3.53 2.81 -0.90
N LEU A 177 2.87 1.77 -0.39
CA LEU A 177 1.45 1.52 -0.63
C LEU A 177 0.58 2.66 -0.09
N ALA A 178 0.87 3.17 1.11
CA ALA A 178 0.14 4.33 1.66
C ALA A 178 0.26 5.56 0.75
N GLN A 179 1.45 5.82 0.20
CA GLN A 179 1.70 6.91 -0.74
C GLN A 179 0.91 6.71 -2.05
N VAL A 180 0.92 5.50 -2.62
CA VAL A 180 0.18 5.17 -3.85
C VAL A 180 -1.33 5.28 -3.64
N THR A 181 -1.85 4.76 -2.53
CA THR A 181 -3.29 4.85 -2.23
C THR A 181 -3.73 6.31 -2.09
N TYR A 182 -2.89 7.16 -1.50
CA TYR A 182 -3.15 8.58 -1.43
C TYR A 182 -3.17 9.23 -2.83
N THR A 183 -2.17 8.95 -3.68
CA THR A 183 -2.15 9.54 -5.04
C THR A 183 -3.30 9.05 -5.92
N GLN A 184 -3.72 7.79 -5.77
CA GLN A 184 -4.88 7.24 -6.46
C GLN A 184 -6.17 7.96 -6.06
N LEU A 185 -6.35 8.23 -4.77
CA LEU A 185 -7.51 8.98 -4.29
C LEU A 185 -7.54 10.42 -4.84
N VAL A 186 -6.38 11.08 -4.92
CA VAL A 186 -6.25 12.41 -5.56
C VAL A 186 -6.52 12.35 -7.07
N ALA A 187 -6.14 11.27 -7.73
CA ALA A 187 -6.45 11.02 -9.14
C ALA A 187 -7.94 10.68 -9.38
N GLY A 188 -8.75 10.58 -8.33
CA GLY A 188 -10.19 10.29 -8.43
C GLY A 188 -10.52 8.81 -8.60
N VAL A 189 -9.55 7.92 -8.35
CA VAL A 189 -9.80 6.48 -8.24
C VAL A 189 -10.21 6.20 -6.81
N ASP A 190 -11.43 5.70 -6.61
CA ASP A 190 -11.90 5.33 -5.27
C ASP A 190 -11.04 4.16 -4.77
N ALA A 191 -10.20 4.45 -3.77
CA ALA A 191 -9.52 3.42 -2.99
C ALA A 191 -10.61 2.61 -2.26
N SER A 192 -10.95 1.47 -2.85
CA SER A 192 -11.92 0.51 -2.34
C SER A 192 -11.32 -0.26 -1.18
#